data_AF-A0A843IM47-F1
#
_entry.id   AF-A0A843IM47-F1
#
_cell.length_a   1.000
_cell.length_b   1.000
_cell.length_c   1.000
_cell.angle_alpha   90.00
_cell.angle_beta   90.00
_cell.angle_gamma   90.00
#
_symmetry.space_group_name_H-M   'P 1'
#
loop_
_entity.id
_entity.type
_entity.pdbx_description
1 polymer ?
#
loop_
_entity_poly.entity_id
_entity_poly.type
_entity_poly.pdbx_seq_one_letter_code
_entity_poly.pdbx_strand_id
1 'polypeptide(L)'
;MRVGEVDRKTKETSIQVKINLDGSGIVNADTKIPFFDHMLNAFGKHGGFDLDVVADGDLDVDFHHTIEDIGIVLGLAIEKALGDKTGIERFAYTAVPMDEAIDHAALDISGRPYLVMKGEFSEG
;
A
#
# COMPACT_ATOMS: atom_id res chain seq x y z
N MET A 1 -12.80 6.19 -13.60
CA MET A 1 -12.27 6.31 -12.24
C MET A 1 -12.21 4.91 -11.66
N ARG A 2 -10.99 4.45 -11.39
CA ARG A 2 -10.67 3.11 -10.89
C ARG A 2 -10.61 3.15 -9.37
N VAL A 3 -11.69 2.72 -8.72
CA VAL A 3 -11.85 2.80 -7.26
C VAL A 3 -12.06 1.41 -6.69
N GLY A 4 -11.37 1.11 -5.59
CA GLY A 4 -11.54 -0.12 -4.83
C GLY A 4 -11.69 0.19 -3.35
N GLU A 5 -12.59 -0.54 -2.70
CA GLU A 5 -12.87 -0.40 -1.28
C GLU A 5 -13.00 -1.79 -0.66
N VAL A 6 -12.35 -1.98 0.49
CA VAL A 6 -12.33 -3.24 1.23
C VAL A 6 -12.36 -2.94 2.72
N ASP A 7 -13.32 -3.55 3.39
CA ASP A 7 -13.39 -3.65 4.84
C ASP A 7 -13.05 -5.08 5.26
N ARG A 8 -12.17 -5.24 6.23
CA ARG A 8 -11.81 -6.55 6.79
C ARG A 8 -11.70 -6.45 8.30
N LYS A 9 -12.27 -7.44 8.97
CA LYS A 9 -12.20 -7.59 10.43
C LYS A 9 -11.74 -9.00 10.79
N THR A 10 -10.75 -9.08 11.66
CA THR A 10 -10.25 -10.31 12.28
C THR A 10 -10.43 -10.24 13.78
N LYS A 11 -9.76 -11.13 14.52
CA LYS A 11 -9.69 -11.03 15.97
C LYS A 11 -8.67 -9.98 16.40
N GLU A 12 -7.64 -9.77 15.57
CA GLU A 12 -6.48 -8.92 15.81
C GLU A 12 -6.73 -7.48 15.33
N THR A 13 -7.42 -7.30 14.20
CA THR A 13 -7.55 -5.99 13.54
C THR A 13 -8.96 -5.70 12.97
N SER A 14 -9.24 -4.42 12.75
CA SER A 14 -10.38 -3.90 12.01
C SER A 14 -9.89 -2.81 11.05
N ILE A 15 -9.99 -3.05 9.75
CA ILE A 15 -9.33 -2.24 8.72
C ILE A 15 -10.32 -1.89 7.61
N GLN A 16 -10.32 -0.63 7.21
CA GLN A 16 -10.98 -0.11 6.02
C GLN A 16 -9.94 0.56 5.13
N VAL A 17 -9.90 0.17 3.85
CA VAL A 17 -9.10 0.85 2.82
C VAL A 17 -9.98 1.21 1.64
N LYS A 18 -9.85 2.45 1.19
CA LYS A 18 -10.40 2.92 -0.08
C LYS A 18 -9.28 3.57 -0.89
N ILE A 19 -9.18 3.20 -2.17
CA ILE A 19 -8.18 3.75 -3.07
C ILE A 19 -8.80 4.12 -4.42
N ASN A 20 -8.46 5.30 -4.93
CA ASN A 20 -8.68 5.72 -6.31
C ASN A 20 -7.35 5.77 -7.05
N LEU A 21 -7.18 4.89 -8.05
CA LEU A 21 -5.95 4.81 -8.85
C LEU A 21 -5.80 5.97 -9.84
N ASP A 22 -6.88 6.71 -10.12
CA ASP A 22 -6.90 7.88 -11.00
C ASP A 22 -7.04 9.17 -10.14
N GLY A 23 -6.28 9.24 -9.05
CA GLY A 23 -6.38 10.28 -8.03
C GLY A 23 -5.48 11.48 -8.26
N SER A 24 -5.28 12.25 -7.19
CA SER A 24 -4.47 13.47 -7.14
C SER A 24 -3.40 13.46 -6.05
N GLY A 25 -3.23 12.33 -5.36
CA GLY A 25 -2.28 12.17 -4.27
C GLY A 25 -2.80 12.67 -2.93
N ILE A 26 -4.12 12.66 -2.70
CA ILE A 26 -4.74 13.00 -1.40
C ILE A 26 -4.74 11.74 -0.53
N VAL A 27 -4.12 11.80 0.64
CA VAL A 27 -4.03 10.64 1.53
C VAL A 27 -4.56 10.99 2.92
N ASN A 28 -5.44 10.13 3.45
CA ASN A 28 -5.85 10.11 4.84
C ASN A 28 -5.49 8.73 5.42
N ALA A 29 -4.46 8.66 6.25
CA ALA A 29 -4.05 7.43 6.93
C ALA A 29 -4.16 7.61 8.44
N ASP A 30 -4.90 6.71 9.08
CA ASP A 30 -5.02 6.59 10.54
C ASP A 30 -4.85 5.12 10.93
N THR A 31 -3.60 4.66 10.98
CA THR A 31 -3.26 3.29 11.38
C THR A 31 -2.81 3.18 12.83
N LYS A 32 -2.78 4.30 13.56
CA LYS A 32 -2.18 4.43 14.91
C LYS A 32 -0.68 4.09 14.99
N ILE A 33 -0.01 3.94 13.84
CA ILE A 33 1.44 3.69 13.74
C ILE A 33 2.04 4.85 12.93
N PRO A 34 2.54 5.92 13.59
CA PRO A 34 2.86 7.18 12.90
C PRO A 34 3.85 7.06 11.74
N PHE A 35 4.84 6.17 11.86
CA PHE A 35 5.80 5.94 10.78
C PHE A 35 5.16 5.25 9.57
N PHE A 36 4.21 4.33 9.80
CA PHE A 36 3.51 3.66 8.73
C PHE A 36 2.49 4.59 8.04
N ASP A 37 1.82 5.46 8.80
CA ASP A 37 1.01 6.55 8.24
C ASP A 37 1.85 7.42 7.30
N HIS A 38 3.09 7.75 7.69
CA HIS A 38 4.02 8.50 6.83
C HIS A 38 4.37 7.74 5.53
N MET A 39 4.62 6.43 5.61
CA MET A 39 4.87 5.59 4.43
C MET A 39 3.65 5.50 3.49
N LEU A 40 2.43 5.38 4.03
CA LEU A 40 1.20 5.38 3.24
C LEU A 40 0.96 6.74 2.56
N ASN A 41 1.26 7.84 3.25
CA ASN A 41 1.24 9.18 2.66
C ASN A 41 2.19 9.30 1.47
N ALA A 42 3.45 8.82 1.62
CA ALA A 42 4.40 8.82 0.52
C ALA A 42 3.92 7.94 -0.65
N PHE A 43 3.42 6.73 -0.36
CA PHE A 43 2.88 5.81 -1.36
C PHE A 43 1.74 6.44 -2.18
N GLY A 44 0.72 7.00 -1.52
CA GLY A 44 -0.39 7.64 -2.23
C GLY A 44 0.03 8.90 -2.98
N LYS A 45 0.89 9.75 -2.38
CA LYS A 45 1.34 11.00 -2.99
C LYS A 45 2.16 10.76 -4.26
N HIS A 46 3.13 9.85 -4.22
CA HIS A 46 4.02 9.57 -5.34
C HIS A 46 3.41 8.62 -6.37
N GLY A 47 2.44 7.79 -5.97
CA GLY A 47 1.62 6.99 -6.90
C GLY A 47 0.55 7.80 -7.63
N GLY A 48 0.23 9.02 -7.17
CA GLY A 48 -0.89 9.79 -7.69
C GLY A 48 -2.26 9.22 -7.29
N PHE A 49 -2.32 8.51 -6.17
CA PHE A 49 -3.53 7.85 -5.69
C PHE A 49 -4.25 8.72 -4.66
N ASP A 50 -5.58 8.73 -4.68
CA ASP A 50 -6.31 9.16 -3.48
C ASP A 50 -6.52 7.92 -2.60
N LEU A 51 -6.11 8.00 -1.34
CA LEU A 51 -6.02 6.84 -0.44
C LEU A 51 -6.58 7.18 0.94
N ASP A 52 -7.60 6.45 1.37
CA ASP A 52 -8.12 6.48 2.73
C ASP A 52 -7.81 5.13 3.42
N VAL A 53 -7.12 5.15 4.55
CA VAL A 53 -6.81 3.98 5.37
C VAL A 53 -7.19 4.27 6.81
N VAL A 54 -8.06 3.45 7.38
CA VAL A 54 -8.38 3.48 8.81
C VAL A 54 -8.13 2.08 9.37
N ALA A 55 -7.30 1.97 10.41
CA ALA A 55 -7.01 0.70 11.04
C ALA A 55 -7.00 0.83 12.56
N ASP A 56 -7.61 -0.15 13.21
CA ASP A 56 -7.54 -0.40 14.65
C ASP A 56 -7.03 -1.84 14.84
N GLY A 57 -6.01 -2.04 15.65
CA GLY A 57 -5.35 -3.33 15.81
C GLY A 57 -4.72 -3.52 17.18
N ASP A 58 -4.21 -4.71 17.44
CA ASP A 58 -3.66 -5.17 18.72
C ASP A 58 -2.24 -4.67 19.01
N LEU A 59 -2.04 -3.35 18.95
CA LEU A 59 -0.71 -2.70 19.08
C LEU A 59 -0.01 -2.91 20.41
N ASP A 60 -0.73 -3.36 21.44
CA ASP A 60 -0.15 -3.77 22.73
C ASP A 60 0.67 -5.08 22.62
N VAL A 61 0.45 -5.87 21.57
CA VAL A 61 1.26 -7.06 21.25
C VAL A 61 2.51 -6.62 20.51
N ASP A 62 2.34 -6.13 19.28
CA ASP A 62 3.33 -5.44 18.46
C ASP A 62 2.63 -4.79 17.24
N PHE A 63 3.39 -4.35 16.24
CA PHE A 63 2.85 -3.72 15.02
C PHE A 63 2.55 -4.70 13.89
N HIS A 64 2.93 -5.97 14.03
CA HIS A 64 2.99 -6.94 12.95
C HIS A 64 1.62 -7.16 12.31
N HIS A 65 0.62 -7.56 13.10
CA HIS A 65 -0.71 -7.88 12.57
C HIS A 65 -1.36 -6.66 11.90
N THR A 66 -1.20 -5.47 12.50
CA THR A 66 -1.77 -4.23 11.94
C THR A 66 -1.15 -3.91 10.58
N ILE A 67 0.18 -3.95 10.45
CA ILE A 67 0.87 -3.66 9.19
C ILE A 67 0.56 -4.73 8.13
N GLU A 68 0.61 -6.01 8.50
CA GLU A 68 0.32 -7.13 7.61
C GLU A 68 -1.11 -7.04 7.06
N ASP A 69 -2.09 -6.89 7.95
CA ASP A 69 -3.49 -6.89 7.55
C ASP A 69 -3.83 -5.64 6.72
N ILE A 70 -3.21 -4.47 6.97
CA ILE A 70 -3.35 -3.30 6.08
C ILE A 70 -2.80 -3.62 4.69
N GLY A 71 -1.64 -4.28 4.60
CA GLY A 71 -1.07 -4.72 3.33
C GLY A 71 -1.99 -5.64 2.54
N ILE A 72 -2.64 -6.60 3.21
CA ILE A 72 -3.63 -7.50 2.60
C ILE A 72 -4.83 -6.70 2.07
N VAL A 73 -5.42 -5.83 2.89
CA VAL A 73 -6.63 -5.07 2.53
C VAL A 73 -6.33 -4.07 1.41
N LEU A 74 -5.19 -3.39 1.45
CA LEU A 74 -4.73 -2.50 0.38
C LEU A 74 -4.52 -3.25 -0.93
N GLY A 75 -3.88 -4.43 -0.91
CA GLY A 75 -3.71 -5.27 -2.09
C GLY A 75 -5.04 -5.67 -2.73
N LEU A 76 -6.01 -6.09 -1.92
CA LEU A 76 -7.37 -6.42 -2.36
C LEU A 76 -8.11 -5.20 -2.94
N ALA A 77 -7.94 -4.02 -2.33
CA ALA A 77 -8.54 -2.78 -2.82
C ALA A 77 -7.95 -2.37 -4.17
N ILE A 78 -6.64 -2.49 -4.35
CA ILE A 78 -5.96 -2.27 -5.64
C ILE A 78 -6.47 -3.26 -6.69
N GLU A 79 -6.58 -4.56 -6.37
CA GLU A 79 -7.11 -5.57 -7.29
C GLU A 79 -8.52 -5.22 -7.77
N LYS A 80 -9.41 -4.84 -6.85
CA LYS A 80 -10.76 -4.36 -7.19
C LYS A 80 -10.72 -3.13 -8.09
N ALA A 81 -9.88 -2.15 -7.77
CA ALA A 81 -9.76 -0.92 -8.54
C ALA A 81 -9.22 -1.15 -9.96
N LEU A 82 -8.31 -2.12 -10.13
CA LEU A 82 -7.73 -2.47 -11.43
C LEU A 82 -8.72 -3.12 -12.41
N GLY A 83 -9.77 -3.78 -11.91
CA GLY A 83 -10.80 -4.41 -12.74
C GLY A 83 -10.23 -5.44 -13.70
N ASP A 84 -10.61 -5.34 -14.98
CA ASP A 84 -10.16 -6.25 -16.05
C ASP A 84 -8.73 -6.01 -16.54
N LYS A 85 -8.10 -4.90 -16.10
CA LYS A 85 -6.73 -4.49 -16.45
C LYS A 85 -6.55 -4.21 -17.95
N THR A 86 -7.63 -3.94 -18.69
CA THR A 86 -7.53 -3.66 -20.14
C THR A 86 -7.00 -2.25 -20.38
N GLY A 87 -6.01 -2.12 -21.28
CA GLY A 87 -5.51 -0.82 -21.75
C GLY A 87 -4.57 -0.07 -20.79
N ILE A 88 -4.08 -0.71 -19.73
CA ILE A 88 -3.05 -0.14 -18.85
C ILE A 88 -1.65 -0.43 -19.39
N GLU A 89 -0.65 0.36 -18.97
CA GLU A 89 0.77 0.15 -19.31
C GLU A 89 1.30 -1.23 -18.89
N ARG A 90 0.72 -1.80 -17.81
CA ARG A 90 0.98 -3.12 -17.22
C ARG A 90 2.36 -3.30 -16.59
N PHE A 91 3.43 -2.85 -17.25
CA PHE A 91 4.80 -2.97 -16.79
C PHE A 91 5.38 -1.62 -16.41
N ALA A 92 6.13 -1.56 -15.31
CA ALA A 92 6.82 -0.35 -14.90
C ALA A 92 8.12 -0.67 -14.17
N TYR A 93 9.07 0.26 -14.24
CA TYR A 93 10.26 0.27 -13.43
C TYR A 93 10.53 1.71 -12.98
N THR A 94 10.90 1.89 -11.72
CA THR A 94 11.29 3.18 -11.18
C THR A 94 12.48 3.04 -10.23
N ALA A 95 13.28 4.09 -10.15
CA ALA A 95 14.36 4.27 -9.19
C ALA A 95 14.09 5.52 -8.37
N VAL A 96 14.14 5.42 -7.04
CA VAL A 96 13.87 6.55 -6.14
C VAL A 96 15.08 6.75 -5.24
N PRO A 97 15.89 7.80 -5.47
CA PRO A 97 16.96 8.18 -4.56
C PRO A 97 16.41 9.02 -3.40
N MET A 98 16.95 8.82 -2.20
CA MET A 98 16.73 9.64 -1.02
C MET A 98 18.05 9.76 -0.26
N ASP A 99 18.66 10.94 -0.32
CA ASP A 99 20.01 11.22 0.19
C ASP A 99 21.04 10.18 -0.31
N GLU A 100 21.67 9.40 0.57
CA GLU A 100 22.63 8.35 0.20
C GLU A 100 22.00 7.03 -0.25
N ALA A 101 20.70 6.85 -0.01
CA ALA A 101 19.97 5.62 -0.33
C ALA A 101 19.33 5.68 -1.73
N ILE A 102 19.20 4.53 -2.37
CA ILE A 102 18.43 4.37 -3.61
C ILE A 102 17.67 3.06 -3.59
N ASP A 103 16.38 3.12 -3.91
CA ASP A 103 15.53 1.95 -4.08
C ASP A 103 15.05 1.78 -5.52
N HIS A 104 14.74 0.56 -5.91
CA HIS A 104 14.26 0.19 -7.23
C HIS A 104 13.04 -0.72 -7.14
N ALA A 105 11.97 -0.35 -7.85
CA ALA A 105 10.76 -1.17 -7.93
C ALA A 105 10.45 -1.50 -9.40
N ALA A 106 10.30 -2.79 -9.70
CA ALA A 106 9.82 -3.32 -10.97
C ALA A 106 8.47 -4.01 -10.77
N LEU A 107 7.47 -3.69 -11.60
CA LEU A 107 6.11 -4.22 -11.48
C LEU A 107 5.62 -4.79 -12.81
N ASP A 108 4.96 -5.96 -12.76
CA ASP A 108 4.11 -6.52 -13.81
C ASP A 108 2.72 -6.80 -13.22
N ILE A 109 1.70 -6.09 -13.69
CA ILE A 109 0.30 -6.34 -13.33
C ILE A 109 -0.20 -7.58 -14.09
N SER A 110 0.31 -8.74 -13.68
CA SER A 110 0.24 -10.00 -14.43
C SER A 110 -0.94 -10.90 -14.06
N GLY A 111 -1.55 -10.66 -12.89
CA GLY A 111 -2.51 -11.56 -12.26
C GLY A 111 -1.88 -12.80 -11.60
N ARG A 112 -0.55 -12.91 -11.55
CA ARG A 112 0.17 -13.96 -10.81
C ARG A 112 0.93 -13.32 -9.64
N PRO A 113 0.59 -13.62 -8.39
CA PRO A 113 1.25 -13.02 -7.23
C PRO A 113 2.69 -13.53 -7.12
N TYR A 114 3.64 -12.59 -7.02
CA TYR A 114 5.05 -12.89 -6.83
C TYR A 114 5.75 -11.66 -6.24
N LEU A 115 6.70 -11.87 -5.33
CA LEU A 115 7.52 -10.81 -4.74
C LEU A 115 8.97 -11.28 -4.68
N VAL A 116 9.89 -10.44 -5.17
CA VAL A 116 11.32 -10.58 -4.92
C VAL A 116 11.77 -9.30 -4.25
N MET A 117 12.11 -9.39 -2.99
CA MET A 117 12.66 -8.28 -2.21
C MET A 117 14.14 -8.57 -1.96
N LYS A 118 15.00 -7.64 -2.36
CA LYS A 118 16.44 -7.68 -2.10
C LYS A 118 16.86 -6.32 -1.59
N GLY A 119 17.75 -6.31 -0.62
CA GLY A 119 18.22 -5.08 0.02
C GLY A 119 18.70 -5.40 1.42
N GLU A 120 19.36 -4.42 2.03
CA GLU A 120 19.83 -4.49 3.40
C GLU A 120 19.11 -3.40 4.18
N PHE A 121 18.56 -3.77 5.32
CA PHE A 121 18.16 -2.80 6.33
C PHE A 121 19.35 -2.65 7.27
N SER A 122 19.83 -1.42 7.47
CA SER A 122 20.77 -1.18 8.55
C SER A 122 20.04 -1.41 9.87
N GLU A 123 20.50 -2.36 10.66
CA GLU A 123 20.11 -2.39 12.08
C GLU A 123 20.67 -1.11 12.73
N GLY A 124 19.81 -0.39 13.45
CA GLY A 124 20.22 0.75 14.28
C GLY A 124 20.94 0.30 15.53
#